data_AF-A0A5C7L8H6-F1
#
_entry.id   AF-A0A5C7L8H6-F1
#
_cell.length_a   1.000
_cell.length_b   1.000
_cell.length_c   1.000
_cell.angle_alpha   90.00
_cell.angle_beta   90.00
_cell.angle_gamma   90.00
#
_symmetry.space_group_name_H-M   'P 1'
#
loop_
_entity.id
_entity.type
_entity.pdbx_description
1 polymer ?
#
loop_
_entity_poly.entity_id
_entity_poly.type
_entity_poly.pdbx_seq_one_letter_code
_entity_poly.pdbx_strand_id
1 'polypeptide(L)'
;MHRLEIETEKNQIVAQYIELIQEGLVVKDKLAIEGLIEKYSCVVRKVQPKWREKLLLSANWYYHYQDYPALQCFWPDKKGLYPWQDGFNRRLQKLQPLLYERTAEKTLLPEIFVDEPWKFDIGPDSACFTSQFVLAGSPITYASRDFDGDWQFHGDEDISEAEPNMVGLGCMIELDSSLEELHDLPRGWGADRKTPRHKWQRFKNNPFPDYDSNGYYLEDAVELAQTRSELKPPSEARREKCRPGDCVKLLFRFAKEDAKRKEEQTESLWVKIVNFDENQITYAGEIIDTPHHKKAKPGDRLEFHPLHIAEIRKGKSK
;
A
#
# COMPACT_ATOMS: atom_id res chain seq x y z
N MET A 1 30.10 4.06 22.44
CA MET A 1 30.48 4.59 21.11
C MET A 1 29.19 5.03 20.42
N HIS A 2 28.73 6.27 20.64
CA HIS A 2 27.41 6.71 20.17
C HIS A 2 27.37 6.82 18.64
N ARG A 3 26.47 6.06 18.02
CA ARG A 3 25.91 6.34 16.69
C ARG A 3 25.29 7.76 16.77
N LEU A 4 25.51 8.60 15.78
CA LEU A 4 24.60 9.73 15.56
C LEU A 4 23.36 9.08 14.93
N GLU A 5 22.47 8.55 15.77
CA GLU A 5 21.18 8.02 15.34
C GLU A 5 20.23 9.20 15.20
N ILE A 6 20.41 9.97 14.12
CA ILE A 6 19.54 11.10 13.80
C ILE A 6 18.08 10.64 13.65
N GLU A 7 17.85 9.36 13.35
CA GLU A 7 16.53 8.72 13.39
C GLU A 7 15.87 8.78 14.78
N THR A 8 16.63 8.71 15.88
CA THR A 8 16.12 8.86 17.25
C THR A 8 15.99 10.33 17.69
N GLU A 9 16.71 11.25 17.04
CA GLU A 9 16.71 12.69 17.38
C GLU A 9 15.76 13.53 16.51
N LYS A 10 15.11 12.95 15.49
CA LYS A 10 14.18 13.65 14.57
C LYS A 10 13.14 14.51 15.30
N ASN A 11 12.50 13.95 16.32
CA ASN A 11 11.47 14.67 17.09
C ASN A 11 12.05 15.86 17.87
N GLN A 12 13.28 15.71 18.39
CA GLN A 12 13.97 16.77 19.11
C GLN A 12 14.39 17.91 18.17
N ILE A 13 14.91 17.58 16.98
CA ILE A 13 15.27 18.57 15.96
C ILE A 13 14.04 19.39 15.56
N VAL A 14 12.89 18.74 15.34
CA VAL A 14 11.63 19.44 15.01
C VAL A 14 11.20 20.37 16.15
N ALA A 15 11.25 19.90 17.40
CA ALA A 15 10.89 20.71 18.56
C ALA A 15 11.80 21.95 18.70
N GLN A 16 13.12 21.78 18.63
CA GLN A 16 14.09 22.87 18.72
C GLN A 16 13.93 23.87 17.56
N TYR A 17 13.62 23.38 16.37
CA TYR A 17 13.36 24.25 15.22
C TYR A 17 12.11 25.11 15.42
N ILE A 18 11.05 24.57 16.04
CA ILE A 18 9.84 25.32 16.40
C ILE A 18 10.18 26.41 17.42
N GLU A 19 10.96 26.09 18.45
CA GLU A 19 11.40 27.07 19.47
C GLU A 19 12.19 28.23 18.83
N LEU A 20 13.18 27.93 17.99
CA LEU A 20 13.97 28.97 17.31
C LEU A 20 13.10 29.87 16.42
N ILE A 21 12.09 29.31 15.74
CA ILE A 21 11.14 30.11 14.95
C ILE A 21 10.31 31.02 15.86
N GLN A 22 9.85 30.51 17.02
CA GLN A 22 9.12 31.32 18.00
C GLN A 22 9.98 32.46 18.58
N GLU A 23 11.29 32.26 18.68
CA GLU A 23 12.27 33.28 19.08
C GLU A 23 12.62 34.28 17.94
N GLY A 24 12.05 34.10 16.75
CA GLY A 24 12.18 35.04 15.64
C GLY A 24 13.21 34.64 14.57
N LEU A 25 13.63 33.37 14.52
CA LEU A 25 14.48 32.86 13.45
C LEU A 25 13.79 33.04 12.08
N VAL A 26 14.38 33.85 11.20
CA VAL A 26 13.95 34.02 9.81
C VAL A 26 14.80 33.14 8.91
N VAL A 27 14.22 32.05 8.42
CA VAL A 27 14.94 31.03 7.67
C VAL A 27 14.98 31.38 6.17
N LYS A 28 16.18 31.32 5.56
CA LYS A 28 16.42 31.58 4.13
C LYS A 28 17.38 30.54 3.54
N ASP A 29 17.41 30.41 2.21
CA ASP A 29 18.32 29.48 1.52
C ASP A 29 19.78 29.72 1.95
N LYS A 30 20.50 28.62 2.23
CA LYS A 30 21.89 28.56 2.68
C LYS A 30 22.16 29.09 4.09
N LEU A 31 21.12 29.39 4.87
CA LEU A 31 21.31 29.76 6.27
C LEU A 31 21.89 28.57 7.05
N ALA A 32 22.95 28.85 7.82
CA ALA A 32 23.46 27.96 8.86
C ALA A 32 22.68 28.22 10.16
N ILE A 33 22.16 27.16 10.77
CA ILE A 33 21.34 27.18 11.97
C ILE A 33 22.08 26.40 13.04
N GLU A 34 22.43 27.08 14.12
CA GLU A 34 23.02 26.47 15.30
C GLU A 34 21.92 26.06 16.29
N GLY A 35 22.23 25.12 17.19
CA GLY A 35 21.32 24.73 18.27
C GLY A 35 20.27 23.67 17.91
N LEU A 36 20.15 23.26 16.64
CA LEU A 36 19.28 22.15 16.22
C LEU A 36 19.86 20.77 16.52
N ILE A 37 21.18 20.66 16.53
CA ILE A 37 21.91 19.45 16.90
C ILE A 37 23.06 19.92 17.79
N GLU A 38 23.25 19.25 18.92
CA GLU A 38 24.31 19.65 19.86
C GLU A 38 25.68 19.60 19.15
N LYS A 39 26.46 20.69 19.25
CA LYS A 39 27.81 20.85 18.68
C LYS A 39 27.89 20.90 17.14
N TYR A 40 26.77 20.85 16.43
CA TYR A 40 26.75 20.91 14.97
C TYR A 40 25.83 22.02 14.46
N SER A 41 26.26 22.69 13.40
CA SER A 41 25.40 23.60 12.65
C SER A 41 24.72 22.84 11.52
N CYS A 42 23.42 23.06 11.34
CA CYS A 42 22.68 22.55 10.20
C CYS A 42 22.56 23.62 9.12
N VAL A 43 22.54 23.24 7.85
CA VAL A 43 22.35 24.18 6.73
C VAL A 43 21.02 23.90 6.06
N VAL A 44 20.22 24.94 5.85
CA VAL A 44 18.98 24.81 5.09
C VAL A 44 19.19 25.17 3.63
N ARG A 45 18.51 24.46 2.72
CA ARG A 45 18.48 24.80 1.29
C ARG A 45 17.06 24.80 0.75
N LYS A 46 16.80 25.66 -0.24
CA LYS A 46 15.50 25.73 -0.91
C LYS A 46 15.25 24.47 -1.74
N VAL A 47 14.09 23.86 -1.53
CA VAL A 47 13.61 22.72 -2.32
C VAL A 47 13.12 23.23 -3.68
N GLN A 48 13.51 22.56 -4.77
CA GLN A 48 12.99 22.88 -6.10
C GLN A 48 11.49 22.53 -6.20
N PRO A 49 10.65 23.36 -6.85
CA PRO A 49 9.20 23.14 -6.94
C PRO A 49 8.80 21.74 -7.40
N LYS A 50 9.48 21.18 -8.41
CA LYS A 50 9.19 19.84 -8.93
C LYS A 50 9.35 18.72 -7.90
N TRP A 51 10.29 18.85 -6.95
CA TRP A 51 10.48 17.84 -5.91
C TRP A 51 9.50 18.03 -4.77
N ARG A 52 9.09 19.28 -4.50
CA ARG A 52 8.00 19.57 -3.56
C ARG A 52 6.70 18.92 -4.03
N GLU A 53 6.34 19.10 -5.30
CA GLU A 53 5.14 18.48 -5.88
C GLU A 53 5.17 16.96 -5.78
N LYS A 54 6.33 16.34 -6.06
CA LYS A 54 6.50 14.89 -6.00
C LYS A 54 6.58 14.31 -4.58
N LEU A 55 7.18 15.01 -3.61
CA LEU A 55 7.61 14.41 -2.34
C LEU A 55 6.91 14.99 -1.09
N LEU A 56 6.39 16.21 -1.13
CA LEU A 56 5.86 16.93 0.05
C LEU A 56 4.32 16.89 0.10
N LEU A 57 3.74 15.70 -0.02
CA LEU A 57 2.31 15.48 -0.28
C LEU A 57 1.36 16.07 0.77
N SER A 58 1.52 15.71 2.05
CA SER A 58 0.64 16.22 3.11
C SER A 58 0.72 17.74 3.22
N ALA A 59 1.91 18.30 2.97
CA ALA A 59 2.09 19.74 2.88
C ALA A 59 1.39 20.31 1.63
N ASN A 60 1.52 19.67 0.45
CA ASN A 60 0.80 20.06 -0.76
C ASN A 60 -0.71 20.07 -0.52
N TRP A 61 -1.27 19.03 0.08
CA TRP A 61 -2.68 18.96 0.44
C TRP A 61 -3.07 20.08 1.41
N TYR A 62 -2.32 20.26 2.51
CA TYR A 62 -2.57 21.31 3.50
C TYR A 62 -2.56 22.72 2.89
N TYR A 63 -1.62 22.97 1.98
CA TYR A 63 -1.52 24.24 1.24
C TYR A 63 -2.38 24.27 -0.04
N HIS A 64 -3.35 23.37 -0.19
CA HIS A 64 -4.27 23.32 -1.34
C HIS A 64 -3.57 23.35 -2.71
N TYR A 65 -2.42 22.69 -2.80
CA TYR A 65 -1.56 22.61 -3.98
C TYR A 65 -1.13 24.00 -4.52
N GLN A 66 -1.16 25.03 -3.69
CA GLN A 66 -0.67 26.37 -4.01
C GLN A 66 0.84 26.48 -3.83
N ASP A 67 1.43 27.58 -4.29
CA ASP A 67 2.85 27.81 -4.08
C ASP A 67 3.17 28.13 -2.61
N TYR A 68 4.17 27.46 -2.05
CA TYR A 68 4.63 27.65 -0.68
C TYR A 68 6.14 27.38 -0.57
N PRO A 69 6.86 28.15 0.25
CA PRO A 69 8.28 27.94 0.43
C PRO A 69 8.54 26.63 1.19
N ALA A 70 9.38 25.77 0.61
CA ALA A 70 9.90 24.58 1.27
C ALA A 70 11.42 24.67 1.38
N LEU A 71 11.94 24.45 2.58
CA LEU A 71 13.37 24.38 2.87
C LEU A 71 13.69 22.99 3.44
N GLN A 72 14.77 22.38 2.95
CA GLN A 72 15.31 21.14 3.46
C GLN A 72 16.48 21.45 4.39
N CYS A 73 16.46 20.86 5.59
CA CYS A 73 17.55 20.95 6.56
C CYS A 73 18.57 19.84 6.30
N PHE A 74 19.85 20.20 6.25
CA PHE A 74 20.98 19.30 6.10
C PHE A 74 21.86 19.35 7.35
N TRP A 75 22.24 18.19 7.86
CA TRP A 75 23.14 18.06 9.00
C TRP A 75 24.49 17.51 8.55
N PRO A 76 25.58 17.92 9.22
CA PRO A 76 26.90 17.43 8.91
C PRO A 76 27.13 16.02 9.47
N ASP A 77 28.18 15.35 8.97
CA ASP A 77 28.68 14.12 9.58
C ASP A 77 29.58 14.42 10.80
N LYS A 78 30.12 13.38 11.43
CA LYS A 78 30.99 13.53 12.61
C LYS A 78 32.23 14.41 12.38
N LYS A 79 32.64 14.62 11.13
CA LYS A 79 33.77 15.47 10.75
C LYS A 79 33.35 16.91 10.46
N GLY A 80 32.07 17.25 10.60
CA GLY A 80 31.55 18.57 10.27
C GLY A 80 31.34 18.80 8.77
N LEU A 81 31.37 17.74 7.95
CA LEU A 81 31.19 17.84 6.51
C LEU A 81 29.71 17.69 6.14
N TYR A 82 29.26 18.35 5.08
CA TYR A 82 27.88 18.25 4.55
C TYR A 82 27.80 17.31 3.33
N PRO A 83 26.59 16.86 2.94
CA PRO A 83 26.40 15.90 1.85
C PRO A 83 27.02 16.25 0.49
N TRP A 84 27.21 17.55 0.22
CA TRP A 84 27.84 18.06 -1.02
C TRP A 84 29.35 18.27 -0.91
N GLN A 85 29.97 18.02 0.24
CA GLN A 85 31.40 18.22 0.45
C GLN A 85 32.19 16.92 0.27
N ASP A 86 33.39 17.04 -0.30
CA ASP A 86 34.30 15.92 -0.49
C ASP A 86 34.67 15.25 0.84
N GLY A 87 34.59 13.93 0.88
CA GLY A 87 34.90 13.14 2.07
C GLY A 87 33.75 12.96 3.07
N PHE A 88 32.55 13.48 2.76
CA PHE A 88 31.34 13.22 3.52
C PHE A 88 31.01 11.73 3.60
N ASN A 89 30.45 11.29 4.72
CA ASN A 89 30.03 9.92 4.92
C ASN A 89 28.97 9.47 3.89
N ARG A 90 29.38 8.64 2.93
CA ARG A 90 28.51 8.09 1.87
C ARG A 90 27.26 7.37 2.37
N ARG A 91 27.29 6.78 3.57
CA ARG A 91 26.10 6.14 4.16
C ARG A 91 25.03 7.16 4.53
N LEU A 92 25.44 8.33 5.03
CA LEU A 92 24.53 9.42 5.38
C LEU A 92 24.07 10.20 4.15
N GLN A 93 24.80 10.12 3.05
CA GLN A 93 24.50 10.86 1.82
C GLN A 93 23.16 10.41 1.21
N LYS A 94 22.86 9.10 1.29
CA LYS A 94 21.58 8.54 0.85
C LYS A 94 20.38 9.00 1.68
N LEU A 95 20.60 9.40 2.93
CA LEU A 95 19.54 9.88 3.83
C LEU A 95 19.22 11.37 3.63
N GLN A 96 20.03 12.08 2.84
CA GLN A 96 19.94 13.52 2.65
C GLN A 96 19.98 13.88 1.16
N PRO A 97 18.95 13.52 0.38
CA PRO A 97 18.90 13.86 -1.04
C PRO A 97 18.95 15.37 -1.23
N LEU A 98 19.68 15.85 -2.22
CA LEU A 98 19.93 17.26 -2.50
C LEU A 98 18.75 17.87 -3.27
N LEU A 99 17.60 18.07 -2.61
CA LEU A 99 16.38 18.57 -3.29
C LEU A 99 16.46 20.01 -3.78
N TYR A 100 17.58 20.71 -3.55
CA TYR A 100 17.87 21.99 -4.20
C TYR A 100 18.41 21.83 -5.63
N GLU A 101 18.83 20.63 -6.01
CA GLU A 101 19.36 20.33 -7.34
C GLU A 101 18.25 20.24 -8.37
N ARG A 102 18.55 20.74 -9.58
CA ARG A 102 17.55 20.79 -10.66
C ARG A 102 17.38 19.46 -11.38
N THR A 103 18.36 18.57 -11.36
CA THR A 103 18.32 17.32 -12.14
C THR A 103 18.40 16.13 -11.21
N ALA A 104 17.76 15.04 -11.64
CA ALA A 104 17.67 13.77 -10.96
C ALA A 104 19.00 13.24 -10.44
N GLU A 105 19.96 13.25 -11.33
CA GLU A 105 21.27 12.64 -11.18
C GLU A 105 22.07 13.33 -10.08
N LYS A 106 21.68 14.57 -9.76
CA LYS A 106 22.31 15.41 -8.75
C LYS A 106 21.58 15.42 -7.42
N THR A 107 20.29 15.05 -7.37
CA THR A 107 19.56 15.01 -6.09
C THR A 107 19.97 13.84 -5.22
N LEU A 108 20.67 12.83 -5.77
CA LEU A 108 20.95 11.58 -5.06
C LEU A 108 19.65 10.87 -4.59
N LEU A 109 18.49 11.25 -5.16
CA LEU A 109 17.25 10.52 -4.96
C LEU A 109 17.40 9.14 -5.62
N PRO A 110 16.79 8.10 -5.04
CA PRO A 110 16.62 6.84 -5.75
C PRO A 110 15.89 7.07 -7.07
N GLU A 111 16.32 6.36 -8.12
CA GLU A 111 15.82 6.53 -9.50
C GLU A 111 14.29 6.37 -9.60
N ILE A 112 13.69 5.55 -8.72
CA ILE A 112 12.24 5.33 -8.64
C ILE A 112 11.42 6.60 -8.39
N PHE A 113 12.01 7.61 -7.75
CA PHE A 113 11.35 8.89 -7.47
C PHE A 113 11.52 9.89 -8.62
N VAL A 114 12.33 9.57 -9.63
CA VAL A 114 12.85 10.59 -10.53
C VAL A 114 12.38 10.49 -11.99
N ASP A 115 12.50 9.36 -12.72
CA ASP A 115 11.93 9.14 -14.07
C ASP A 115 11.85 7.63 -14.48
N GLU A 116 10.66 7.18 -14.95
CA GLU A 116 10.20 6.00 -15.77
C GLU A 116 10.62 4.51 -15.49
N PRO A 117 9.72 3.49 -15.67
CA PRO A 117 8.26 3.48 -15.62
C PRO A 117 7.79 2.84 -14.30
N TRP A 118 7.00 3.59 -13.54
CA TRP A 118 6.27 3.03 -12.42
C TRP A 118 5.12 2.15 -12.94
N LYS A 119 5.15 0.85 -12.61
CA LYS A 119 4.22 -0.14 -13.19
C LYS A 119 2.90 -0.28 -12.41
N PHE A 120 2.87 0.12 -11.15
CA PHE A 120 1.69 -0.05 -10.31
C PHE A 120 0.63 1.01 -10.64
N ASP A 121 -0.62 0.66 -10.38
CA ASP A 121 -1.80 1.52 -10.55
C ASP A 121 -1.93 2.61 -9.46
N ILE A 122 -1.12 2.54 -8.40
CA ILE A 122 -1.05 3.48 -7.27
C ILE A 122 0.36 4.05 -7.13
N GLY A 123 0.55 5.26 -6.61
CA GLY A 123 1.88 5.91 -6.55
C GLY A 123 2.91 5.21 -5.64
N PRO A 124 4.23 5.43 -5.83
CA PRO A 124 5.31 4.86 -5.00
C PRO A 124 5.27 5.28 -3.52
N ASP A 125 4.58 6.37 -3.22
CA ASP A 125 4.30 6.89 -1.88
C ASP A 125 3.08 6.26 -1.21
N SER A 126 2.31 5.43 -1.94
CA SER A 126 1.12 4.76 -1.40
C SER A 126 1.50 3.92 -0.18
N ALA A 127 0.71 4.06 0.88
CA ALA A 127 0.91 3.32 2.11
C ALA A 127 0.78 1.81 1.86
N CYS A 128 1.72 1.06 2.39
CA CYS A 128 1.68 -0.39 2.48
C CYS A 128 2.18 -0.83 3.85
N PHE A 129 1.88 -2.06 4.22
CA PHE A 129 2.21 -2.62 5.52
C PHE A 129 3.31 -3.67 5.41
N THR A 130 4.20 -3.69 6.38
CA THR A 130 5.27 -4.70 6.46
C THR A 130 5.62 -5.01 7.91
N SER A 131 6.48 -6.01 8.13
CA SER A 131 6.96 -6.36 9.47
C SER A 131 8.28 -5.67 9.80
N GLN A 132 8.54 -5.49 11.09
CA GLN A 132 9.85 -5.03 11.58
C GLN A 132 11.00 -5.92 11.10
N PHE A 133 10.74 -7.21 10.85
CA PHE A 133 11.75 -8.17 10.40
C PHE A 133 12.21 -7.86 8.97
N VAL A 134 11.27 -7.53 8.07
CA VAL A 134 11.59 -7.10 6.71
C VAL A 134 12.40 -5.80 6.74
N LEU A 135 12.00 -4.83 7.57
CA LEU A 135 12.75 -3.57 7.73
C LEU A 135 14.15 -3.79 8.33
N ALA A 136 14.33 -4.84 9.14
CA ALA A 136 15.63 -5.27 9.65
C ALA A 136 16.48 -6.07 8.64
N GLY A 137 15.96 -6.30 7.42
CA GLY A 137 16.67 -6.96 6.32
C GLY A 137 16.26 -8.41 6.06
N SER A 138 15.16 -8.88 6.64
CA SER A 138 14.64 -10.23 6.36
C SER A 138 14.09 -10.29 4.92
N PRO A 139 14.30 -11.41 4.19
CA PRO A 139 13.79 -11.55 2.83
C PRO A 139 12.26 -11.45 2.76
N ILE A 140 11.74 -10.75 1.76
CA ILE A 140 10.29 -10.72 1.48
C ILE A 140 9.93 -12.03 0.76
N THR A 141 9.16 -12.90 1.40
CA THR A 141 8.70 -14.19 0.83
C THR A 141 7.21 -14.22 0.59
N TYR A 142 6.48 -13.23 1.10
CA TYR A 142 5.04 -13.09 0.99
C TYR A 142 4.66 -11.66 0.61
N ALA A 143 3.76 -11.52 -0.36
CA ALA A 143 3.14 -10.27 -0.75
C ALA A 143 1.63 -10.47 -0.89
N SER A 144 0.80 -9.55 -0.42
CA SER A 144 -0.64 -9.58 -0.66
C SER A 144 -1.20 -8.20 -0.93
N ARG A 145 -2.27 -8.18 -1.71
CA ARG A 145 -3.14 -7.03 -1.88
C ARG A 145 -4.51 -7.41 -1.36
N ASP A 146 -4.96 -6.76 -0.29
CA ASP A 146 -6.26 -7.09 0.28
C ASP A 146 -7.43 -6.56 -0.57
N PHE A 147 -8.65 -6.69 -0.05
CA PHE A 147 -9.85 -6.31 -0.78
C PHE A 147 -10.09 -4.80 -0.80
N ASP A 148 -9.50 -4.04 0.13
CA ASP A 148 -9.52 -2.57 0.10
C ASP A 148 -8.46 -2.03 -0.87
N GLY A 149 -7.47 -2.85 -1.18
CA GLY A 149 -6.43 -2.59 -2.16
C GLY A 149 -5.09 -2.24 -1.52
N ASP A 150 -4.98 -2.37 -0.20
CA ASP A 150 -3.77 -2.11 0.55
C ASP A 150 -2.77 -3.25 0.34
N TRP A 151 -1.51 -2.86 0.18
CA TRP A 151 -0.40 -3.77 -0.04
C TRP A 151 0.22 -4.20 1.28
N GLN A 152 0.59 -5.47 1.39
CA GLN A 152 1.26 -6.03 2.57
C GLN A 152 2.43 -6.92 2.13
N PHE A 153 3.57 -6.81 2.81
CA PHE A 153 4.82 -7.52 2.47
C PHE A 153 5.49 -8.10 3.71
N HIS A 154 5.73 -9.41 3.72
CA HIS A 154 6.26 -10.13 4.88
C HIS A 154 7.30 -11.18 4.48
N GLY A 155 8.13 -11.56 5.45
CA GLY A 155 9.01 -12.73 5.36
C GLY A 155 8.34 -13.98 5.93
N ASP A 156 9.14 -15.00 6.22
CA ASP A 156 8.68 -16.27 6.80
C ASP A 156 8.52 -16.20 8.33
N GLU A 157 8.76 -15.04 8.94
CA GLU A 157 8.63 -14.84 10.37
C GLU A 157 7.17 -14.84 10.84
N ASP A 158 6.93 -15.31 12.07
CA ASP A 158 5.62 -15.19 12.71
C ASP A 158 5.37 -13.73 13.11
N ILE A 159 4.29 -13.17 12.57
CA ILE A 159 3.86 -11.78 12.77
C ILE A 159 2.52 -11.67 13.50
N SER A 160 2.01 -12.77 14.06
CA SER A 160 0.68 -12.83 14.70
C SER A 160 0.50 -11.83 15.85
N GLU A 161 1.59 -11.50 16.57
CA GLU A 161 1.60 -10.51 17.65
C GLU A 161 2.38 -9.22 17.28
N ALA A 162 2.83 -9.08 16.02
CA ALA A 162 3.63 -7.94 15.61
C ALA A 162 2.74 -6.77 15.17
N GLU A 163 3.05 -5.56 15.64
CA GLU A 163 2.42 -4.36 15.11
C GLU A 163 2.89 -4.10 13.66
N PRO A 164 1.97 -3.82 12.72
CA PRO A 164 2.32 -3.57 11.34
C PRO A 164 3.07 -2.24 11.21
N ASN A 165 4.14 -2.23 10.41
CA ASN A 165 4.86 -1.01 10.06
C ASN A 165 4.32 -0.47 8.75
N MET A 166 3.92 0.80 8.73
CA MET A 166 3.45 1.48 7.53
C MET A 166 4.62 2.15 6.80
N VAL A 167 4.78 1.83 5.53
CA VAL A 167 5.87 2.34 4.66
C VAL A 167 5.34 2.65 3.26
N GLY A 168 6.08 3.43 2.47
CA GLY A 168 5.73 3.68 1.07
C GLY A 168 6.04 2.47 0.19
N LEU A 169 5.15 2.14 -0.75
CA LEU A 169 5.32 1.00 -1.67
C LEU A 169 6.67 1.04 -2.41
N GLY A 170 7.12 2.22 -2.85
CA GLY A 170 8.41 2.43 -3.50
C GLY A 170 9.60 2.02 -2.63
N CYS A 171 9.51 2.20 -1.31
CA CYS A 171 10.55 1.71 -0.39
C CYS A 171 10.64 0.18 -0.42
N MET A 172 9.51 -0.51 -0.55
CA MET A 172 9.48 -1.98 -0.65
C MET A 172 10.06 -2.46 -1.99
N ILE A 173 9.74 -1.79 -3.09
CA ILE A 173 10.32 -2.09 -4.41
C ILE A 173 11.84 -1.85 -4.42
N GLU A 174 12.33 -0.82 -3.72
CA GLU A 174 13.78 -0.60 -3.54
C GLU A 174 14.45 -1.70 -2.73
N LEU A 175 13.78 -2.20 -1.68
CA LEU A 175 14.26 -3.34 -0.90
C LEU A 175 14.27 -4.62 -1.73
N ASP A 176 13.28 -4.81 -2.60
CA ASP A 176 13.17 -5.98 -3.47
C ASP A 176 12.51 -5.67 -4.82
N SER A 177 13.33 -5.52 -5.86
CA SER A 177 12.85 -5.18 -7.20
C SER A 177 12.03 -6.28 -7.88
N SER A 178 12.06 -7.52 -7.40
CA SER A 178 11.22 -8.59 -7.95
C SER A 178 9.73 -8.38 -7.65
N LEU A 179 9.39 -7.50 -6.70
CA LEU A 179 8.00 -7.11 -6.43
C LEU A 179 7.35 -6.40 -7.63
N GLU A 180 8.13 -5.83 -8.55
CA GLU A 180 7.59 -5.30 -9.82
C GLU A 180 6.87 -6.36 -10.67
N GLU A 181 7.24 -7.65 -10.53
CA GLU A 181 6.54 -8.76 -11.19
C GLU A 181 5.09 -8.87 -10.72
N LEU A 182 4.74 -8.28 -9.58
CA LEU A 182 3.41 -8.30 -8.98
C LEU A 182 2.61 -7.02 -9.22
N HIS A 183 3.06 -6.07 -10.04
CA HIS A 183 2.36 -4.79 -10.26
C HIS A 183 0.87 -4.89 -10.63
N ASP A 184 0.47 -6.00 -11.27
CA ASP A 184 -0.87 -6.33 -11.70
C ASP A 184 -1.58 -7.33 -10.77
N LEU A 185 -1.10 -7.51 -9.53
CA LEU A 185 -1.77 -8.39 -8.55
C LEU A 185 -3.15 -7.80 -8.22
N PRO A 186 -4.24 -8.54 -8.48
CA PRO A 186 -5.59 -8.05 -8.23
C PRO A 186 -5.87 -7.91 -6.73
N ARG A 187 -6.95 -7.23 -6.38
CA ARG A 187 -7.42 -7.16 -4.99
C ARG A 187 -7.83 -8.54 -4.48
N GLY A 188 -7.56 -8.80 -3.21
CA GLY A 188 -7.83 -10.10 -2.61
C GLY A 188 -6.93 -11.22 -3.11
N TRP A 189 -5.75 -10.91 -3.66
CA TRP A 189 -4.76 -11.90 -4.08
C TRP A 189 -3.50 -11.79 -3.23
N GLY A 190 -2.82 -12.92 -3.10
CA GLY A 190 -1.48 -13.03 -2.54
C GLY A 190 -0.50 -13.65 -3.53
N ALA A 191 0.77 -13.55 -3.20
CA ALA A 191 1.84 -14.25 -3.87
C ALA A 191 2.90 -14.68 -2.84
N ASP A 192 3.37 -15.92 -2.96
CA ASP A 192 4.45 -16.45 -2.13
C ASP A 192 5.66 -16.87 -2.96
N ARG A 193 6.81 -16.99 -2.30
CA ARG A 193 8.00 -17.64 -2.85
C ARG A 193 8.87 -18.19 -1.72
N LYS A 194 9.60 -19.27 -1.99
CA LYS A 194 10.44 -19.91 -0.97
C LYS A 194 11.69 -19.10 -0.59
N THR A 195 12.28 -18.40 -1.56
CA THR A 195 13.47 -17.55 -1.35
C THR A 195 13.48 -16.43 -2.38
N PRO A 196 14.30 -15.37 -2.22
CA PRO A 196 14.44 -14.29 -3.21
C PRO A 196 14.85 -14.72 -4.63
N ARG A 197 15.30 -15.98 -4.81
CA ARG A 197 15.67 -16.53 -6.12
C ARG A 197 14.54 -17.29 -6.81
N HIS A 198 13.48 -17.62 -6.09
CA HIS A 198 12.32 -18.32 -6.65
C HIS A 198 11.34 -17.32 -7.23
N LYS A 199 10.61 -17.76 -8.27
CA LYS A 199 9.51 -16.98 -8.84
C LYS A 199 8.34 -16.91 -7.86
N TRP A 200 7.61 -15.81 -7.93
CA TRP A 200 6.35 -15.64 -7.22
C TRP A 200 5.29 -16.63 -7.71
N GLN A 201 4.59 -17.25 -6.78
CA GLN A 201 3.42 -18.08 -7.02
C GLN A 201 2.20 -17.34 -6.51
N ARG A 202 1.28 -16.98 -7.41
CA ARG A 202 0.08 -16.21 -7.08
C ARG A 202 -1.04 -17.12 -6.63
N PHE A 203 -1.84 -16.66 -5.67
CA PHE A 203 -3.02 -17.35 -5.15
C PHE A 203 -4.07 -16.35 -4.71
N LYS A 204 -5.33 -16.79 -4.59
CA LYS A 204 -6.41 -15.96 -4.08
C LYS A 204 -6.40 -15.96 -2.55
N ASN A 205 -6.42 -14.79 -1.93
CA ASN A 205 -6.33 -14.64 -0.47
C ASN A 205 -7.68 -14.97 0.21
N ASN A 206 -7.61 -15.59 1.39
CA ASN A 206 -8.74 -16.09 2.19
C ASN A 206 -9.24 -14.97 3.14
N PRO A 207 -10.53 -14.89 3.55
CA PRO A 207 -11.36 -16.00 4.04
C PRO A 207 -12.46 -16.50 3.07
N PHE A 208 -12.42 -16.13 1.80
CA PHE A 208 -13.48 -16.48 0.84
C PHE A 208 -13.25 -17.83 0.16
N PRO A 209 -14.33 -18.49 -0.33
CA PRO A 209 -14.22 -19.78 -1.00
C PRO A 209 -13.11 -19.79 -2.06
N ASP A 210 -12.23 -20.78 -1.97
CA ASP A 210 -11.15 -21.02 -2.91
C ASP A 210 -11.41 -22.29 -3.72
N TYR A 211 -10.80 -22.39 -4.91
CA TYR A 211 -11.08 -23.51 -5.79
C TYR A 211 -10.63 -24.86 -5.21
N ASP A 212 -9.49 -24.93 -4.52
CA ASP A 212 -8.94 -26.20 -4.06
C ASP A 212 -9.76 -26.76 -2.88
N SER A 213 -10.27 -25.90 -2.01
CA SER A 213 -11.11 -26.24 -0.86
C SER A 213 -12.58 -26.43 -1.22
N ASN A 214 -13.16 -25.53 -2.03
CA ASN A 214 -14.60 -25.48 -2.29
C ASN A 214 -14.98 -26.02 -3.67
N GLY A 215 -14.04 -26.11 -4.61
CA GLY A 215 -14.32 -26.39 -6.01
C GLY A 215 -14.87 -25.18 -6.78
N TYR A 216 -14.86 -23.99 -6.17
CA TYR A 216 -15.18 -22.71 -6.78
C TYR A 216 -14.57 -21.56 -5.99
N TYR A 217 -14.44 -20.41 -6.65
CA TYR A 217 -14.16 -19.14 -5.98
C TYR A 217 -15.13 -18.05 -6.44
N LEU A 218 -15.21 -16.94 -5.70
CA LEU A 218 -16.05 -15.80 -6.06
C LEU A 218 -15.29 -14.80 -6.92
N GLU A 219 -15.84 -14.37 -8.04
CA GLU A 219 -15.23 -13.34 -8.88
C GLU A 219 -15.47 -11.94 -8.31
N ASP A 220 -14.50 -11.03 -8.46
CA ASP A 220 -14.69 -9.61 -8.18
C ASP A 220 -15.64 -9.02 -9.23
N ALA A 221 -16.82 -8.59 -8.78
CA ALA A 221 -17.85 -8.07 -9.66
C ALA A 221 -17.49 -6.69 -10.24
N VAL A 222 -16.68 -5.89 -9.52
CA VAL A 222 -16.17 -4.59 -10.00
C VAL A 222 -15.15 -4.79 -11.08
N GLU A 223 -14.16 -5.65 -10.82
CA GLU A 223 -13.07 -5.90 -11.76
C GLU A 223 -13.63 -6.50 -13.05
N LEU A 224 -14.52 -7.48 -12.95
CA LEU A 224 -15.18 -8.05 -14.13
C LEU A 224 -16.00 -7.02 -14.90
N ALA A 225 -16.67 -6.08 -14.24
CA ALA A 225 -17.46 -5.05 -14.92
C ALA A 225 -16.62 -4.11 -15.80
N GLN A 226 -15.30 -4.02 -15.57
CA GLN A 226 -14.40 -3.25 -16.44
C GLN A 226 -14.27 -3.85 -17.85
N THR A 227 -14.44 -5.18 -17.97
CA THR A 227 -14.33 -5.90 -19.24
C THR A 227 -15.67 -6.44 -19.74
N ARG A 228 -16.69 -6.53 -18.86
CA ARG A 228 -18.02 -7.07 -19.14
C ARG A 228 -19.10 -6.02 -18.94
N SER A 229 -19.46 -5.33 -20.04
CA SER A 229 -20.41 -4.21 -20.05
C SER A 229 -21.82 -4.54 -19.52
N GLU A 230 -22.20 -5.82 -19.51
CA GLU A 230 -23.45 -6.32 -18.99
C GLU A 230 -23.51 -6.34 -17.46
N LEU A 231 -22.35 -6.40 -16.79
CA LEU A 231 -22.25 -6.32 -15.34
C LEU A 231 -22.31 -4.87 -14.89
N LYS A 232 -23.28 -4.56 -14.03
CA LYS A 232 -23.49 -3.23 -13.46
C LYS A 232 -23.53 -3.33 -11.94
N PRO A 233 -22.42 -3.69 -11.29
CA PRO A 233 -22.37 -3.82 -9.84
C PRO A 233 -22.81 -2.49 -9.18
N PRO A 234 -23.55 -2.54 -8.07
CA PRO A 234 -23.92 -1.33 -7.33
C PRO A 234 -22.67 -0.59 -6.84
N SER A 235 -22.82 0.71 -6.53
CA SER A 235 -21.72 1.49 -5.95
C SER A 235 -21.22 0.87 -4.64
N GLU A 236 -19.96 1.09 -4.32
CA GLU A 236 -19.31 0.69 -3.06
C GLU A 236 -20.17 1.00 -1.82
N ALA A 237 -20.55 2.26 -1.65
CA ALA A 237 -21.42 2.69 -0.55
C ALA A 237 -22.80 2.00 -0.50
N ARG A 238 -23.30 1.44 -1.61
CA ARG A 238 -24.53 0.63 -1.61
C ARG A 238 -24.27 -0.81 -1.20
N ARG A 239 -23.11 -1.37 -1.57
CA ARG A 239 -22.72 -2.75 -1.26
C ARG A 239 -22.39 -2.91 0.22
N GLU A 240 -21.68 -1.94 0.81
CA GLU A 240 -21.35 -1.90 2.25
C GLU A 240 -22.57 -1.66 3.14
N LYS A 241 -23.67 -1.13 2.60
CA LYS A 241 -24.93 -0.88 3.33
C LYS A 241 -25.94 -2.02 3.20
N CYS A 242 -25.51 -3.19 2.72
CA CYS A 242 -26.33 -4.39 2.76
C CYS A 242 -26.54 -4.86 4.21
N ARG A 243 -27.68 -5.50 4.49
CA ARG A 243 -28.04 -5.96 5.83
C ARG A 243 -28.43 -7.44 5.81
N PRO A 244 -28.35 -8.14 6.95
CA PRO A 244 -28.96 -9.47 7.09
C PRO A 244 -30.41 -9.48 6.60
N GLY A 245 -30.73 -10.44 5.74
CA GLY A 245 -32.01 -10.56 5.05
C GLY A 245 -32.05 -10.01 3.62
N ASP A 246 -31.11 -9.14 3.24
CA ASP A 246 -30.93 -8.74 1.84
C ASP A 246 -30.42 -9.93 1.01
N CYS A 247 -30.86 -10.01 -0.24
CA CYS A 247 -30.34 -10.96 -1.21
C CYS A 247 -29.37 -10.26 -2.15
N VAL A 248 -28.19 -10.84 -2.34
CA VAL A 248 -27.16 -10.35 -3.26
C VAL A 248 -26.86 -11.40 -4.30
N LYS A 249 -26.56 -10.98 -5.53
CA LYS A 249 -26.08 -11.88 -6.56
C LYS A 249 -24.56 -11.88 -6.54
N LEU A 250 -23.96 -13.06 -6.46
CA LEU A 250 -22.52 -13.27 -6.54
C LEU A 250 -22.18 -14.07 -7.80
N LEU A 251 -20.96 -13.93 -8.28
CA LEU A 251 -20.44 -14.61 -9.47
C LEU A 251 -19.50 -15.74 -9.03
N PHE A 252 -19.92 -16.98 -9.20
CA PHE A 252 -19.15 -18.18 -8.83
C PHE A 252 -18.38 -18.68 -10.04
N ARG A 253 -17.08 -18.95 -9.88
CA ARG A 253 -16.27 -19.61 -10.90
C ARG A 253 -15.87 -21.01 -10.45
N PHE A 254 -16.27 -22.02 -11.23
CA PHE A 254 -16.03 -23.44 -10.99
C PHE A 254 -14.81 -23.98 -11.76
N ALA A 255 -13.76 -23.17 -11.86
CA ALA A 255 -12.48 -23.55 -12.45
C ALA A 255 -11.34 -22.86 -11.71
N LYS A 256 -10.16 -23.48 -11.72
CA LYS A 256 -8.93 -22.86 -11.20
C LYS A 256 -8.71 -21.47 -11.79
N GLU A 257 -8.07 -20.62 -11.01
CA GLU A 257 -7.83 -19.22 -11.33
C GLU A 257 -6.98 -19.08 -12.62
N ASP A 258 -6.00 -19.97 -12.80
CA ASP A 258 -5.10 -20.05 -13.95
C ASP A 258 -5.72 -20.71 -15.20
N ALA A 259 -6.92 -21.30 -15.07
CA ALA A 259 -7.59 -21.95 -16.18
C ALA A 259 -8.09 -20.94 -17.23
N LYS A 260 -8.05 -21.32 -18.50
CA LYS A 260 -8.69 -20.54 -19.59
C LYS A 260 -10.19 -20.44 -19.33
N ARG A 261 -10.74 -19.21 -19.32
CA ARG A 261 -12.19 -18.96 -19.16
C ARG A 261 -12.99 -19.66 -20.27
N LYS A 262 -14.02 -20.43 -19.90
CA LYS A 262 -15.03 -21.03 -20.78
C LYS A 262 -16.44 -20.67 -20.28
N GLU A 263 -17.42 -20.64 -21.17
CA GLU A 263 -18.80 -20.20 -20.86
C GLU A 263 -19.47 -21.02 -19.74
N GLU A 264 -19.21 -22.32 -19.64
CA GLU A 264 -19.85 -23.23 -18.68
C GLU A 264 -19.20 -23.24 -17.28
N GLN A 265 -18.22 -22.37 -17.03
CA GLN A 265 -17.42 -22.39 -15.79
C GLN A 265 -17.80 -21.29 -14.81
N THR A 266 -18.85 -20.50 -15.12
CA THR A 266 -19.30 -19.42 -14.26
C THR A 266 -20.81 -19.47 -14.08
N GLU A 267 -21.26 -19.27 -12.85
CA GLU A 267 -22.68 -19.20 -12.51
C GLU A 267 -22.94 -17.96 -11.65
N SER A 268 -24.09 -17.32 -11.85
CA SER A 268 -24.52 -16.20 -11.01
C SER A 268 -25.59 -16.69 -10.06
N LEU A 269 -25.32 -16.68 -8.76
CA LEU A 269 -26.22 -17.23 -7.75
C LEU A 269 -26.67 -16.13 -6.78
N TRP A 270 -27.95 -16.16 -6.43
CA TRP A 270 -28.50 -15.38 -5.32
C TRP A 270 -28.09 -16.01 -3.99
N VAL A 271 -27.58 -15.15 -3.11
CA VAL A 271 -27.16 -15.45 -1.75
C VAL A 271 -27.89 -14.51 -0.81
N LYS A 272 -28.54 -15.06 0.22
CA LYS A 272 -29.18 -14.27 1.27
C LYS A 272 -28.18 -13.99 2.37
N ILE A 273 -27.97 -12.72 2.70
CA ILE A 273 -27.06 -12.31 3.77
C ILE A 273 -27.65 -12.76 5.11
N VAL A 274 -26.82 -13.43 5.91
CA VAL A 274 -27.16 -13.89 7.26
C VAL A 274 -26.45 -13.08 8.34
N ASN A 275 -25.23 -12.61 8.07
CA ASN A 275 -24.44 -11.82 9.01
C ASN A 275 -23.50 -10.85 8.28
N PHE A 276 -23.03 -9.83 9.00
CA PHE A 276 -21.93 -8.96 8.60
C PHE A 276 -20.94 -8.84 9.75
N ASP A 277 -19.66 -9.05 9.47
CA ASP A 277 -18.55 -8.80 10.38
C ASP A 277 -17.96 -7.42 10.07
N GLU A 278 -18.15 -6.47 10.98
CA GLU A 278 -17.67 -5.09 10.85
C GLU A 278 -16.14 -4.99 11.00
N ASN A 279 -15.50 -5.93 11.69
CA ASN A 279 -14.04 -5.90 11.90
C ASN A 279 -13.29 -6.34 10.65
N GLN A 280 -13.84 -7.31 9.91
CA GLN A 280 -13.24 -7.89 8.70
C GLN A 280 -13.92 -7.38 7.41
N ILE A 281 -14.89 -6.47 7.52
CA ILE A 281 -15.71 -5.94 6.41
C ILE A 281 -16.22 -7.08 5.51
N THR A 282 -16.78 -8.12 6.13
CA THR A 282 -17.12 -9.37 5.44
C THR A 282 -18.57 -9.77 5.69
N TYR A 283 -19.29 -10.15 4.63
CA TYR A 283 -20.62 -10.74 4.74
C TYR A 283 -20.54 -12.26 4.81
N ALA A 284 -21.44 -12.85 5.60
CA ALA A 284 -21.77 -14.26 5.49
C ALA A 284 -23.17 -14.42 4.89
N GLY A 285 -23.36 -15.40 4.03
CA GLY A 285 -24.65 -15.66 3.39
C GLY A 285 -24.91 -17.12 3.09
N GLU A 286 -26.17 -17.41 2.73
CA GLU A 286 -26.65 -18.72 2.32
C GLU A 286 -27.12 -18.69 0.87
N ILE A 287 -26.67 -19.64 0.04
CA ILE A 287 -27.13 -19.78 -1.35
C ILE A 287 -28.62 -20.09 -1.36
N ILE A 288 -29.43 -19.31 -2.07
CA ILE A 288 -30.89 -19.51 -2.17
C ILE A 288 -31.36 -19.98 -3.55
N ASP A 289 -30.51 -19.86 -4.57
CA ASP A 289 -30.76 -20.44 -5.89
C ASP A 289 -30.51 -21.95 -5.91
N THR A 290 -30.94 -22.62 -6.98
CA THR A 290 -30.58 -24.01 -7.30
C THR A 290 -29.40 -23.99 -8.28
N PRO A 291 -28.15 -24.24 -7.82
CA PRO A 291 -26.99 -24.19 -8.69
C PRO A 291 -27.01 -25.31 -9.72
N HIS A 292 -26.58 -25.02 -10.94
CA HIS A 292 -26.36 -26.03 -11.97
C HIS A 292 -25.13 -26.89 -11.65
N HIS A 293 -24.08 -26.29 -11.08
CA HIS A 293 -22.85 -27.00 -10.77
C HIS A 293 -22.90 -27.73 -9.42
N LYS A 294 -22.60 -29.03 -9.41
CA LYS A 294 -22.68 -29.93 -8.24
C LYS A 294 -21.82 -29.57 -7.02
N LYS A 295 -20.89 -28.60 -7.16
CA LYS A 295 -20.01 -28.15 -6.07
C LYS A 295 -20.66 -27.11 -5.15
N ALA A 296 -21.76 -26.52 -5.58
CA ALA A 296 -22.59 -25.65 -4.75
C ALA A 296 -23.99 -26.24 -4.66
N LYS A 297 -24.68 -26.04 -3.54
CA LYS A 297 -26.07 -26.44 -3.33
C LYS A 297 -26.85 -25.36 -2.58
N PRO A 298 -28.19 -25.34 -2.70
CA PRO A 298 -29.02 -24.46 -1.88
C PRO A 298 -28.73 -24.68 -0.39
N GLY A 299 -28.62 -23.59 0.37
CA GLY A 299 -28.32 -23.60 1.79
C GLY A 299 -26.83 -23.67 2.15
N ASP A 300 -25.93 -23.81 1.18
CA ASP A 300 -24.49 -23.67 1.46
C ASP A 300 -24.18 -22.29 2.01
N ARG A 301 -23.35 -22.26 3.06
CA ARG A 301 -22.84 -21.04 3.68
C ARG A 301 -21.51 -20.66 3.09
N LEU A 302 -21.32 -19.36 2.88
CA LEU A 302 -20.08 -18.79 2.43
C LEU A 302 -19.88 -17.37 2.94
N GLU A 303 -18.63 -16.97 3.02
CA GLU A 303 -18.21 -15.60 3.29
C GLU A 303 -17.84 -14.88 1.99
N PHE A 304 -18.04 -13.57 1.95
CA PHE A 304 -17.71 -12.74 0.79
C PHE A 304 -17.53 -11.26 1.16
N HIS A 305 -16.57 -10.61 0.48
CA HIS A 305 -16.40 -9.16 0.52
C HIS A 305 -17.50 -8.42 -0.26
N PRO A 306 -17.84 -7.16 0.11
CA PRO A 306 -18.69 -6.28 -0.71
C PRO A 306 -18.33 -6.24 -2.21
N LEU A 307 -17.06 -6.37 -2.58
CA LEU A 307 -16.60 -6.36 -3.97
C LEU A 307 -17.20 -7.48 -4.84
N HIS A 308 -17.55 -8.62 -4.24
CA HIS A 308 -18.17 -9.74 -4.96
C HIS A 308 -19.64 -9.52 -5.32
N ILE A 309 -20.28 -8.47 -4.77
CA ILE A 309 -21.71 -8.20 -4.98
C ILE A 309 -21.92 -7.60 -6.38
N ALA A 310 -22.57 -8.37 -7.26
CA ALA A 310 -22.92 -7.98 -8.62
C ALA A 310 -24.33 -7.37 -8.73
N GLU A 311 -25.26 -7.75 -7.84
CA GLU A 311 -26.64 -7.22 -7.81
C GLU A 311 -27.18 -7.26 -6.38
N ILE A 312 -28.09 -6.35 -6.02
CA ILE A 312 -28.75 -6.31 -4.70
C ILE A 312 -30.27 -6.33 -4.88
N ARG A 313 -30.93 -7.21 -4.15
CA ARG A 313 -32.38 -7.23 -3.92
C ARG A 313 -32.64 -7.07 -2.43
N LYS A 314 -33.24 -5.93 -2.05
CA LYS A 314 -33.57 -5.68 -0.64
C LYS A 314 -34.56 -6.72 -0.14
N GLY A 315 -34.28 -7.28 1.04
CA GLY A 315 -35.23 -8.14 1.73
C GLY A 315 -36.50 -7.34 2.04
N LYS A 316 -37.68 -7.98 2.01
CA LYS A 316 -38.87 -7.34 2.57
C LYS A 316 -38.62 -7.17 4.07
N SER A 317 -38.62 -5.93 4.58
CA SER A 317 -38.74 -5.68 6.02
C SER A 317 -39.97 -6.44 6.51
N LYS A 318 -39.76 -7.39 7.43
CA LYS A 318 -40.87 -8.02 8.14
C LYS A 318 -41.53 -7.01 9.07
#